data_AF-A0A9D0L636-F1
#
_entry.id   AF-A0A9D0L636-F1
#
_cell.length_a   1.000
_cell.length_b   1.000
_cell.length_c   1.000
_cell.angle_alpha   90.00
_cell.angle_beta   90.00
_cell.angle_gamma   90.00
#
_symmetry.space_group_name_H-M   'P 1'
#
loop_
_entity.id
_entity.type
_entity.pdbx_description
1 polymer ?
#
loop_
_entity_poly.entity_id
_entity_poly.type
_entity_poly.pdbx_seq_one_letter_code
_entity_poly.pdbx_strand_id
1 'polypeptide(L)'
;MLFVQLAKALGCEAALADTQLRRLTVAELRAALAHDPSLFPALAPHLSIDNDGTIACLVEFFPISGTTLSAGESTQRLQQLAAGGDAVPAAEKRLVDAWVCLQALDYIAGHGTRRRWFVDRRSGRITGVDNMSVFRAYVDAVVLESLRKRLAATRHFPVPLRQALQKNSVHTLISQLTMDSFFEQPLGPRQRADIADRILTLKSLVHARPAHLQ
;
A
#
# COMPACT_ATOMS: atom_id res chain seq x y z
N MET A 1 8.02 -2.12 6.11
CA MET A 1 7.72 -0.93 6.94
C MET A 1 7.37 0.32 6.12
N LEU A 2 8.14 0.68 5.09
CA LEU A 2 7.90 1.90 4.30
C LEU A 2 6.47 2.06 3.74
N PHE A 3 5.89 0.98 3.21
CA PHE A 3 4.54 1.01 2.63
C PHE A 3 3.47 1.35 3.68
N VAL A 4 3.65 0.84 4.90
CA VAL A 4 2.78 1.13 6.06
C VAL A 4 2.93 2.58 6.51
N GLN A 5 4.17 3.09 6.57
CA GLN A 5 4.44 4.49 6.89
C GLN A 5 3.78 5.43 5.88
N LEU A 6 3.92 5.12 4.58
CA LEU A 6 3.26 5.88 3.52
C LEU A 6 1.73 5.88 3.67
N ALA A 7 1.15 4.72 3.94
CA ALA A 7 -0.29 4.60 4.12
C ALA A 7 -0.79 5.39 5.34
N LYS A 8 -0.09 5.37 6.47
CA LYS A 8 -0.40 6.23 7.63
C LYS A 8 -0.28 7.72 7.27
N ALA A 9 0.81 8.10 6.60
CA ALA A 9 1.06 9.47 6.16
C ALA A 9 -0.07 10.02 5.24
N LEU A 10 -0.69 9.12 4.46
CA LEU A 10 -1.77 9.44 3.52
C LEU A 10 -3.19 9.17 4.07
N GLY A 11 -3.33 8.74 5.33
CA GLY A 11 -4.65 8.40 5.91
C GLY A 11 -5.33 7.22 5.21
N CYS A 12 -4.54 6.26 4.74
CA CYS A 12 -4.96 5.09 3.97
C CYS A 12 -4.79 3.77 4.74
N GLU A 13 -4.88 3.77 6.08
CA GLU A 13 -4.68 2.55 6.87
C GLU A 13 -5.71 1.46 6.58
N ALA A 14 -6.91 1.83 6.13
CA ALA A 14 -7.93 0.88 5.70
C ALA A 14 -7.48 0.00 4.52
N ALA A 15 -6.47 0.45 3.75
CA ALA A 15 -5.88 -0.26 2.62
C ALA A 15 -4.72 -1.20 3.01
N LEU A 16 -4.33 -1.23 4.28
CA LEU A 16 -3.25 -2.07 4.79
C LEU A 16 -3.79 -3.37 5.40
N ALA A 17 -2.99 -4.44 5.34
CA ALA A 17 -3.14 -5.57 6.25
C ALA A 17 -2.85 -5.11 7.68
N ASP A 18 -3.36 -5.83 8.67
CA ASP A 18 -2.84 -5.66 10.02
C ASP A 18 -1.43 -6.28 10.05
N THR A 19 -0.41 -5.43 9.91
CA THR A 19 0.98 -5.87 9.88
C THR A 19 1.61 -5.62 11.23
N GLN A 20 2.05 -6.68 11.90
CA GLN A 20 2.75 -6.58 13.18
C GLN A 20 4.19 -7.04 13.02
N LEU A 21 5.12 -6.25 13.55
CA LEU A 21 6.49 -6.70 13.74
C LEU A 21 6.49 -7.66 14.93
N ARG A 22 6.56 -8.97 14.68
CA ARG A 22 6.77 -9.96 15.73
C ARG A 22 8.25 -10.27 15.83
N ARG A 23 8.74 -10.32 17.06
CA ARG A 23 9.99 -10.99 17.39
C ARG A 23 9.64 -12.43 17.71
N LEU A 24 10.16 -13.34 16.91
CA LEU A 24 10.05 -14.78 17.12
C LEU A 24 11.38 -15.26 17.67
N THR A 25 11.35 -16.17 18.62
CA THR A 25 12.53 -16.95 18.96
C THR A 25 12.87 -17.92 17.83
N VAL A 26 14.13 -18.35 17.73
CA VAL A 26 14.54 -19.44 16.81
C VAL A 26 13.68 -20.70 17.02
N ALA A 27 13.24 -20.98 18.26
CA ALA A 27 12.38 -22.12 18.58
C ALA A 27 10.99 -22.00 17.94
N GLU A 28 10.37 -20.82 17.99
CA GLU A 28 9.06 -20.56 17.35
C GLU A 28 9.14 -20.65 15.83
N LEU A 29 10.19 -20.08 15.21
CA LEU A 29 10.39 -20.20 13.77
C LEU A 29 10.56 -21.67 13.38
N ARG A 30 11.37 -22.43 14.13
CA ARG A 30 11.59 -23.86 13.88
C ARG A 30 10.29 -24.67 14.01
N ALA A 31 9.43 -24.34 14.97
CA ALA A 31 8.11 -24.97 15.10
C ALA A 31 7.19 -24.67 13.90
N ALA A 32 7.18 -23.42 13.42
CA ALA A 32 6.43 -23.03 12.24
C ALA A 32 6.93 -23.74 10.96
N LEU A 33 8.26 -23.80 10.77
CA LEU A 33 8.89 -24.49 9.64
C LEU A 33 8.76 -26.02 9.71
N ALA A 34 8.61 -26.60 10.90
CA ALA A 34 8.35 -28.03 11.05
C ALA A 34 6.98 -28.44 10.50
N HIS A 35 6.00 -27.54 10.55
CA HIS A 35 4.67 -27.76 9.97
C HIS A 35 4.63 -27.57 8.46
N ASP A 36 5.44 -26.64 7.92
CA ASP A 36 5.59 -26.44 6.49
C ASP A 36 7.03 -26.02 6.13
N PRO A 37 7.90 -26.98 5.77
CA PRO A 37 9.30 -26.73 5.43
C PRO A 37 9.47 -25.86 4.18
N SER A 38 8.45 -25.80 3.31
CA SER A 38 8.49 -25.03 2.07
C SER A 38 8.40 -23.51 2.29
N LEU A 39 8.05 -23.08 3.50
CA LEU A 39 8.01 -21.67 3.89
C LEU A 39 9.41 -21.06 4.03
N PHE A 40 10.44 -21.87 4.34
CA PHE A 40 11.77 -21.33 4.66
C PHE A 40 12.40 -20.55 3.49
N PRO A 41 12.45 -21.06 2.24
CA PRO A 41 12.99 -20.30 1.12
C PRO A 41 12.24 -18.98 0.85
N ALA A 42 10.93 -18.94 1.13
CA ALA A 42 10.12 -17.74 0.99
C ALA A 42 10.37 -16.72 2.11
N LEU A 43 10.66 -17.18 3.32
CA LEU A 43 10.90 -16.33 4.49
C LEU A 43 12.35 -15.86 4.61
N ALA A 44 13.33 -16.69 4.23
CA ALA A 44 14.76 -16.45 4.44
C ALA A 44 15.26 -15.07 4.01
N PRO A 45 14.82 -14.48 2.87
CA PRO A 45 15.24 -13.13 2.48
C PRO A 45 14.67 -11.99 3.36
N HIS A 46 13.76 -12.30 4.29
CA HIS A 46 13.01 -11.34 5.11
C HIS A 46 13.20 -11.51 6.62
N LEU A 47 14.06 -12.44 7.02
CA LEU A 47 14.40 -12.66 8.42
C LEU A 47 15.68 -11.88 8.73
N SER A 48 15.63 -11.02 9.74
CA SER A 48 16.85 -10.53 10.40
C SER A 48 17.02 -11.28 11.72
N ILE A 49 18.20 -11.84 11.93
CA ILE A 49 18.56 -12.49 13.19
C ILE A 49 19.29 -11.43 14.01
N ASP A 50 18.71 -11.05 15.14
CA ASP A 50 19.31 -10.13 16.09
C ASP A 50 20.32 -10.90 16.98
N ASN A 51 21.29 -10.18 17.55
CA ASN A 51 22.39 -10.76 18.34
C ASN A 51 21.92 -11.50 19.62
N ASP A 52 20.67 -11.30 20.05
CA ASP A 52 20.05 -11.98 21.19
C ASP A 52 19.38 -13.32 20.81
N GLY A 53 19.50 -13.76 19.54
CA GLY A 53 18.89 -14.97 19.04
C GLY A 53 17.39 -14.83 18.76
N THR A 54 16.87 -13.61 18.71
CA THR A 54 15.52 -13.32 18.23
C THR A 54 15.53 -13.03 16.73
N ILE A 55 14.41 -13.33 16.09
CA ILE A 55 14.19 -13.17 14.67
C ILE A 55 13.07 -12.16 14.51
N ALA A 56 13.39 -10.99 13.95
CA ALA A 56 12.37 -10.01 13.63
C ALA A 56 11.71 -10.40 12.29
N CYS A 57 10.40 -10.60 12.31
CA CYS A 57 9.61 -10.86 11.11
C CYS A 57 8.40 -9.93 11.06
N LEU A 58 8.11 -9.40 9.87
CA LEU A 58 6.85 -8.70 9.64
C LEU A 58 5.77 -9.76 9.35
N VAL A 59 4.79 -9.88 10.24
CA VAL A 59 3.66 -10.79 10.06
C VAL A 59 2.49 -9.97 9.53
N GLU A 60 1.99 -10.32 8.34
CA GLU A 60 0.75 -9.76 7.80
C GLU A 60 -0.42 -10.63 8.23
N PHE A 61 -1.33 -10.07 9.03
CA PHE A 61 -2.59 -10.70 9.39
C PHE A 61 -3.67 -10.28 8.38
N PHE A 62 -4.22 -11.29 7.72
CA PHE A 62 -5.44 -11.14 6.93
C PHE A 62 -6.64 -11.52 7.82
N PRO A 63 -7.73 -10.73 7.83
CA PRO A 63 -8.99 -11.13 8.46
C PRO A 63 -9.40 -12.54 8.06
N ILE A 64 -9.96 -13.34 8.98
CA ILE A 64 -10.44 -14.69 8.66
C ILE A 64 -11.60 -14.66 7.65
N SER A 65 -12.34 -13.54 7.59
CA SER A 65 -13.58 -13.39 6.82
C SER A 65 -13.42 -12.81 5.41
N GLY A 66 -12.21 -12.54 4.93
CA GLY A 66 -12.00 -11.97 3.60
C GLY A 66 -11.60 -12.99 2.55
N THR A 67 -11.71 -12.59 1.28
CA THR A 67 -11.44 -13.44 0.12
C THR A 67 -10.22 -12.92 -0.62
N THR A 68 -9.32 -13.82 -1.02
CA THR A 68 -8.23 -13.48 -1.92
C THR A 68 -8.76 -13.49 -3.35
N LEU A 69 -8.60 -12.36 -4.05
CA LEU A 69 -9.08 -12.16 -5.41
C LEU A 69 -7.88 -11.98 -6.35
N SER A 70 -7.96 -12.57 -7.54
CA SER A 70 -7.02 -12.31 -8.63
C SER A 70 -7.32 -10.94 -9.26
N ALA A 71 -6.28 -10.28 -9.79
CA ALA A 71 -6.34 -8.89 -10.27
C ALA A 71 -7.23 -8.61 -11.51
N GLY A 72 -8.04 -9.57 -11.98
CA GLY A 72 -8.81 -9.46 -13.23
C GLY A 72 -10.25 -8.97 -13.06
N GLU A 73 -11.07 -9.69 -12.29
CA GLU A 73 -12.53 -9.54 -12.37
C GLU A 73 -13.12 -8.70 -11.24
N SER A 74 -12.46 -8.66 -10.08
CA SER A 74 -13.03 -8.01 -8.89
C SER A 74 -12.72 -6.52 -8.76
N THR A 75 -11.65 -6.04 -9.40
CA THR A 75 -11.23 -4.64 -9.34
C THR A 75 -11.90 -3.76 -10.39
N GLN A 76 -12.47 -4.34 -11.45
CA GLN A 76 -13.12 -3.57 -12.52
C GLN A 76 -14.35 -2.81 -12.01
N ARG A 77 -15.19 -3.44 -11.18
CA ARG A 77 -16.34 -2.79 -10.54
C ARG A 77 -15.92 -1.63 -9.64
N LEU A 78 -14.87 -1.82 -8.83
CA LEU A 78 -14.33 -0.77 -7.95
C LEU A 78 -13.78 0.40 -8.76
N GLN A 79 -13.09 0.12 -9.86
CA GLN A 79 -12.60 1.14 -10.79
C GLN A 79 -13.76 1.91 -11.44
N GLN A 80 -14.81 1.22 -11.88
CA GLN A 80 -16.00 1.86 -12.46
C GLN A 80 -16.68 2.76 -11.43
N LEU A 81 -16.87 2.28 -10.20
CA LEU A 81 -17.47 3.08 -9.12
C LEU A 81 -16.59 4.30 -8.75
N ALA A 82 -15.27 4.13 -8.72
CA ALA A 82 -14.34 5.22 -8.42
C ALA A 82 -14.30 6.28 -9.55
N ALA A 83 -14.51 5.87 -10.79
CA ALA A 83 -14.51 6.74 -11.97
C ALA A 83 -15.90 7.31 -12.35
N GLY A 84 -16.97 6.71 -11.81
CA GLY A 84 -18.36 7.05 -12.12
C GLY A 84 -18.71 8.51 -11.82
N GLY A 85 -19.73 9.03 -12.52
CA GLY A 85 -20.25 10.38 -12.28
C GLY A 85 -21.22 10.46 -11.10
N ASP A 86 -21.86 9.34 -10.76
CA ASP A 86 -22.84 9.25 -9.69
C ASP A 86 -22.20 8.98 -8.33
N ALA A 87 -22.92 9.29 -7.25
CA ALA A 87 -22.47 8.98 -5.90
C ALA A 87 -22.25 7.46 -5.72
N VAL A 88 -21.10 7.10 -5.15
CA VAL A 88 -20.80 5.71 -4.81
C VAL A 88 -21.83 5.20 -3.79
N PRO A 89 -22.47 4.04 -4.02
CA PRO A 89 -23.43 3.46 -3.08
C PRO A 89 -22.85 3.33 -1.67
N ALA A 90 -23.62 3.69 -0.65
CA ALA A 90 -23.15 3.69 0.74
C ALA A 90 -22.56 2.35 1.20
N ALA A 91 -23.13 1.23 0.72
CA ALA A 91 -22.65 -0.13 1.01
C ALA A 91 -21.25 -0.43 0.43
N GLU A 92 -20.88 0.20 -0.69
CA GLU A 92 -19.60 -0.03 -1.37
C GLU A 92 -18.58 1.08 -1.08
N LYS A 93 -19.02 2.19 -0.46
CA LYS A 93 -18.23 3.41 -0.27
C LYS A 93 -16.89 3.15 0.42
N ARG A 94 -16.89 2.40 1.52
CA ARG A 94 -15.66 2.05 2.27
C ARG A 94 -14.68 1.25 1.42
N LEU A 95 -15.18 0.31 0.64
CA LEU A 95 -14.36 -0.57 -0.19
C LEU A 95 -13.77 0.19 -1.38
N VAL A 96 -14.55 1.07 -2.03
CA VAL A 96 -14.07 1.97 -3.08
C VAL A 96 -13.02 2.92 -2.52
N ASP A 97 -13.25 3.49 -1.33
CA ASP A 97 -12.28 4.40 -0.70
C ASP A 97 -10.96 3.69 -0.41
N ALA A 98 -11.02 2.49 0.16
CA ALA A 98 -9.84 1.67 0.41
C ALA A 98 -9.12 1.28 -0.89
N TRP A 99 -9.86 1.00 -1.97
CA TRP A 99 -9.29 0.70 -3.29
C TRP A 99 -8.56 1.91 -3.90
N VAL A 100 -9.16 3.10 -3.87
CA VAL A 100 -8.53 4.33 -4.35
C VAL A 100 -7.29 4.66 -3.53
N CYS A 101 -7.35 4.50 -2.21
CA CYS A 101 -6.20 4.62 -1.33
C CYS A 101 -5.07 3.66 -1.75
N LEU A 102 -5.39 2.39 -2.01
CA LEU A 102 -4.40 1.42 -2.45
C LEU A 102 -3.80 1.76 -3.82
N GLN A 103 -4.60 2.27 -4.78
CA GLN A 103 -4.07 2.75 -6.06
C GLN A 103 -3.12 3.94 -5.89
N ALA A 104 -3.43 4.87 -4.98
CA ALA A 104 -2.56 6.00 -4.68
C ALA A 104 -1.22 5.54 -4.07
N LEU A 105 -1.28 4.57 -3.16
CA LEU A 105 -0.10 3.94 -2.57
C LEU A 105 0.74 3.22 -3.63
N ASP A 106 0.10 2.41 -4.47
CA ASP A 106 0.77 1.68 -5.55
C ASP A 106 1.43 2.63 -6.54
N TYR A 107 0.79 3.75 -6.88
CA TYR A 107 1.38 4.76 -7.75
C TYR A 107 2.64 5.40 -7.14
N ILE A 108 2.55 5.90 -5.91
CA ILE A 108 3.69 6.54 -5.24
C ILE A 108 4.83 5.54 -5.05
N ALA A 109 4.51 4.35 -4.56
CA ALA A 109 5.49 3.29 -4.30
C ALA A 109 6.00 2.59 -5.58
N GLY A 110 5.39 2.85 -6.74
CA GLY A 110 5.76 2.23 -8.01
C GLY A 110 5.38 0.75 -8.12
N HIS A 111 4.32 0.32 -7.44
CA HIS A 111 3.85 -1.06 -7.44
C HIS A 111 3.01 -1.39 -8.69
N GLY A 112 3.65 -1.79 -9.77
CA GLY A 112 2.96 -2.19 -11.00
C GLY A 112 2.37 -3.58 -11.05
N THR A 113 2.93 -4.50 -10.25
CA THR A 113 2.76 -5.95 -10.46
C THR A 113 1.83 -6.59 -9.45
N ARG A 114 0.87 -5.84 -8.89
CA ARG A 114 0.00 -6.38 -7.84
C ARG A 114 -0.98 -7.39 -8.45
N ARG A 115 -0.71 -8.68 -8.25
CA ARG A 115 -1.46 -9.79 -8.84
C ARG A 115 -2.63 -10.27 -7.99
N ARG A 116 -2.57 -9.98 -6.69
CA ARG A 116 -3.49 -10.50 -5.69
C ARG A 116 -3.93 -9.38 -4.75
N TRP A 117 -5.17 -9.49 -4.32
CA TRP A 117 -5.81 -8.56 -3.41
C TRP A 117 -6.55 -9.37 -2.37
N PHE A 118 -6.43 -8.99 -1.11
CA PHE A 118 -7.26 -9.52 -0.06
C PHE A 118 -8.41 -8.54 0.18
N VAL A 119 -9.65 -8.98 0.04
CA VAL A 119 -10.84 -8.14 0.18
C VAL A 119 -11.69 -8.64 1.34
N ASP A 120 -11.92 -7.78 2.32
CA ASP A 120 -12.89 -7.99 3.38
C ASP A 120 -14.04 -7.00 3.20
N ARG A 121 -15.13 -7.47 2.56
CA ARG A 121 -16.31 -6.65 2.30
C ARG A 121 -17.04 -6.24 3.57
N ARG A 122 -16.94 -7.01 4.66
CA ARG A 122 -17.62 -6.72 5.93
C ARG A 122 -16.97 -5.53 6.63
N SER A 123 -15.65 -5.48 6.67
CA SER A 123 -14.92 -4.32 7.20
C SER A 123 -14.73 -3.21 6.17
N GLY A 124 -14.96 -3.48 4.89
CA GLY A 124 -14.74 -2.54 3.79
C GLY A 124 -13.25 -2.32 3.50
N ARG A 125 -12.41 -3.32 3.77
CA ARG A 125 -10.95 -3.24 3.59
C ARG A 125 -10.53 -3.95 2.33
N ILE A 126 -9.53 -3.38 1.66
CA ILE A 126 -8.80 -4.04 0.58
C ILE A 126 -7.32 -3.91 0.86
N THR A 127 -6.66 -5.04 0.93
CA THR A 127 -5.24 -5.11 1.19
C THR A 127 -4.54 -5.63 -0.04
N GLY A 128 -3.54 -4.90 -0.49
CA GLY A 128 -2.63 -5.40 -1.48
C GLY A 128 -1.62 -6.35 -0.85
N VAL A 129 -1.51 -7.57 -1.40
CA VAL A 129 -0.46 -8.51 -1.03
C VAL A 129 0.76 -8.32 -1.95
N ASP A 130 1.93 -8.83 -1.55
CA ASP A 130 3.21 -8.77 -2.30
C ASP A 130 3.95 -7.40 -2.27
N ASN A 131 3.85 -6.68 -1.15
CA ASN A 131 4.46 -5.34 -0.96
C ASN A 131 6.00 -5.32 -0.96
N MET A 132 6.67 -6.47 -0.98
CA MET A 132 8.14 -6.55 -1.02
C MET A 132 8.74 -5.96 -2.31
N SER A 133 7.94 -5.86 -3.37
CA SER A 133 8.40 -5.42 -4.68
C SER A 133 8.36 -3.89 -4.88
N VAL A 134 7.99 -3.13 -3.86
CA VAL A 134 7.76 -1.67 -3.93
C VAL A 134 9.01 -0.84 -3.67
N PHE A 135 8.94 0.45 -4.02
CA PHE A 135 10.02 1.43 -3.90
C PHE A 135 11.30 1.03 -4.64
N ARG A 136 11.20 0.36 -5.80
CA ARG A 136 12.38 0.05 -6.62
C ARG A 136 13.07 1.33 -7.10
N ALA A 137 14.39 1.27 -7.22
CA ALA A 137 15.19 2.36 -7.80
C ALA A 137 14.79 2.70 -9.24
N TYR A 138 14.23 1.72 -9.95
CA TYR A 138 13.67 1.91 -11.28
C TYR A 138 12.28 1.25 -11.35
N VAL A 139 11.32 1.99 -11.89
CA VAL A 139 9.97 1.52 -12.16
C VAL A 139 9.71 1.75 -13.64
N ASP A 140 9.19 0.73 -14.33
CA ASP A 140 8.88 0.80 -15.75
C ASP A 140 7.89 1.96 -16.04
N ALA A 141 8.18 2.76 -17.06
CA ALA A 141 7.38 3.92 -17.42
C ALA A 141 5.96 3.55 -17.89
N VAL A 142 5.79 2.42 -18.58
CA VAL A 142 4.48 1.90 -19.02
C VAL A 142 3.63 1.53 -17.82
N VAL A 143 4.26 0.92 -16.81
CA VAL A 143 3.62 0.60 -15.53
C VAL A 143 3.14 1.86 -14.81
N LEU A 144 4.01 2.86 -14.67
CA LEU A 144 3.67 4.11 -14.00
C LEU A 144 2.56 4.85 -14.75
N GLU A 145 2.61 4.87 -16.08
CA GLU A 145 1.58 5.50 -16.89
C GLU A 145 0.23 4.79 -16.76
N SER A 146 0.21 3.46 -16.67
CA SER A 146 -1.02 2.69 -16.41
C SER A 146 -1.62 3.02 -15.04
N LEU A 147 -0.80 3.10 -13.99
CA LEU A 147 -1.22 3.53 -12.65
C LEU A 147 -1.76 4.97 -12.67
N ARG A 148 -1.03 5.88 -13.32
CA ARG A 148 -1.42 7.29 -13.46
C ARG A 148 -2.75 7.44 -14.20
N LYS A 149 -2.95 6.72 -15.31
CA LYS A 149 -4.21 6.74 -16.09
C LYS A 149 -5.40 6.29 -15.24
N ARG A 150 -5.25 5.24 -14.42
CA ARG A 150 -6.32 4.79 -13.51
C ARG A 150 -6.67 5.85 -12.47
N LEU A 151 -5.67 6.48 -11.85
CA LEU A 151 -5.88 7.59 -10.91
C LEU A 151 -6.45 8.83 -11.60
N ALA A 152 -6.09 9.07 -12.86
CA ALA A 152 -6.64 10.16 -13.66
C ALA A 152 -8.12 9.95 -14.03
N ALA A 153 -8.57 8.70 -14.14
CA ALA A 153 -9.98 8.38 -14.33
C ALA A 153 -10.80 8.48 -13.04
N THR A 154 -10.16 8.46 -11.87
CA THR A 154 -10.84 8.49 -10.57
C THR A 154 -11.45 9.86 -10.32
N ARG A 155 -12.75 9.89 -10.02
CA ARG A 155 -13.51 11.09 -9.63
C ARG A 155 -13.67 11.19 -8.12
N HIS A 156 -13.73 10.05 -7.42
CA HIS A 156 -13.96 9.99 -5.98
C HIS A 156 -12.66 9.71 -5.22
N PHE A 157 -12.00 10.76 -4.72
CA PHE A 157 -10.88 10.62 -3.79
C PHE A 157 -11.38 10.62 -2.33
N PRO A 158 -10.95 9.67 -1.48
CA PRO A 158 -11.33 9.63 -0.06
C PRO A 158 -10.97 10.91 0.68
N VAL A 159 -11.86 11.37 1.56
CA VAL A 159 -11.62 12.58 2.39
C VAL A 159 -10.29 12.52 3.14
N PRO A 160 -9.92 11.41 3.84
CA PRO A 160 -8.65 11.34 4.55
C PRO A 160 -7.44 11.52 3.63
N LEU A 161 -7.44 10.88 2.46
CA LEU A 161 -6.38 11.02 1.45
C LEU A 161 -6.25 12.45 0.96
N ARG A 162 -7.37 13.12 0.66
CA ARG A 162 -7.36 14.54 0.24
C ARG A 162 -6.77 15.43 1.32
N GLN A 163 -7.24 15.27 2.56
CA GLN A 163 -6.78 16.06 3.69
C GLN A 163 -5.29 15.83 3.97
N ALA A 164 -4.83 14.58 3.94
CA ALA A 164 -3.43 14.24 4.14
C ALA A 164 -2.54 14.86 3.05
N LEU A 165 -2.95 14.80 1.79
CA LEU A 165 -2.22 15.40 0.67
C LEU A 165 -2.23 16.93 0.72
N GLN A 166 -3.30 17.57 1.20
CA GLN A 166 -3.39 19.01 1.37
C GLN A 166 -2.54 19.51 2.55
N LYS A 167 -2.64 18.83 3.70
CA LYS A 167 -1.96 19.21 4.95
C LYS A 167 -0.45 19.02 4.88
N ASN A 168 0.02 17.94 4.26
CA ASN A 168 1.44 17.61 4.26
C ASN A 168 2.15 18.20 3.03
N SER A 169 3.32 18.79 3.28
CA SER A 169 4.26 19.12 2.22
C SER A 169 4.86 17.84 1.62
N VAL A 170 5.36 17.90 0.38
CA VAL A 170 6.04 16.76 -0.24
C VAL A 170 7.27 16.35 0.56
N HIS A 171 8.02 17.34 1.07
CA HIS A 171 9.14 17.11 1.96
C HIS A 171 8.71 16.33 3.22
N THR A 172 7.62 16.75 3.88
CA THR A 172 7.08 16.09 5.08
C THR A 172 6.73 14.62 4.80
N LEU A 173 6.05 14.34 3.69
CA LEU A 173 5.69 12.97 3.32
C LEU A 173 6.93 12.11 3.04
N ILE A 174 7.96 12.65 2.37
CA ILE A 174 9.20 11.92 2.12
C ILE A 174 9.97 11.67 3.41
N SER A 175 10.06 12.65 4.32
CA SER A 175 10.73 12.49 5.61
C SER A 175 10.08 11.41 6.47
N GLN A 176 8.77 11.21 6.36
CA GLN A 176 8.06 10.11 7.05
C GLN A 176 8.38 8.71 6.48
N LEU A 177 8.95 8.64 5.28
CA LEU A 177 9.45 7.40 4.65
C LEU A 177 10.94 7.17 4.91
N THR A 178 11.61 8.06 5.62
CA THR A 178 12.99 7.87 6.04
C THR A 178 13.02 7.54 7.53
N MET A 179 13.77 6.52 7.93
CA MET A 179 14.09 6.32 9.34
C MET A 179 15.22 7.27 9.73
N ASP A 180 15.19 7.79 10.96
CA ASP A 180 16.19 8.75 11.47
C ASP A 180 17.60 8.11 11.67
N SER A 181 17.74 6.81 11.40
CA SER A 181 19.01 6.09 11.44
C SER A 181 19.83 6.35 10.17
N PHE A 182 20.98 7.00 10.34
CA PHE A 182 21.93 7.30 9.26
C PHE A 182 22.44 6.04 8.53
N PHE A 183 22.45 4.89 9.20
CA PHE A 183 22.95 3.61 8.66
C PHE A 183 21.92 2.83 7.85
N GLU A 184 20.65 3.20 7.96
CA GLU A 184 19.54 2.52 7.28
C GLU A 184 18.69 3.56 6.55
N GLN A 185 19.26 4.25 5.55
CA GLN A 185 18.44 5.00 4.61
C GLN A 185 17.79 4.01 3.64
N PRO A 186 16.49 3.67 3.79
CA PRO A 186 15.89 2.62 3.00
C PRO A 186 15.57 3.08 1.56
N LEU A 187 15.71 4.38 1.28
CA LEU A 187 15.48 5.02 -0.01
C LEU A 187 16.68 5.90 -0.37
N GLY A 188 17.30 5.64 -1.52
CA GLY A 188 18.35 6.47 -2.09
C GLY A 188 17.84 7.80 -2.67
N PRO A 189 18.74 8.75 -2.99
CA PRO A 189 18.36 10.09 -3.46
C PRO A 189 17.43 10.09 -4.68
N ARG A 190 17.69 9.23 -5.66
CA ARG A 190 16.87 9.11 -6.88
C ARG A 190 15.45 8.61 -6.57
N GLN A 191 15.31 7.61 -5.71
CA GLN A 191 13.99 7.11 -5.30
C GLN A 191 13.18 8.21 -4.61
N ARG A 192 13.83 9.02 -3.77
CA ARG A 192 13.17 10.16 -3.09
C ARG A 192 12.68 11.21 -4.09
N ALA A 193 13.49 11.55 -5.09
CA ALA A 193 13.08 12.47 -6.16
C ALA A 193 11.87 11.92 -6.95
N ASP A 194 11.94 10.66 -7.37
CA ASP A 194 10.83 10.04 -8.10
C ASP A 194 9.53 9.98 -7.26
N ILE A 195 9.64 9.68 -5.96
CA ILE A 195 8.50 9.69 -5.03
C ILE A 195 7.94 11.11 -4.91
N ALA A 196 8.79 12.13 -4.83
CA ALA A 196 8.39 13.53 -4.78
C ALA A 196 7.52 13.90 -5.99
N ASP A 197 7.99 13.58 -7.20
CA ASP A 197 7.29 13.87 -8.44
C ASP A 197 5.94 13.14 -8.52
N ARG A 198 5.88 11.88 -8.05
CA ARG A 198 4.63 11.11 -7.99
C ARG A 198 3.65 11.72 -6.99
N ILE A 199 4.12 12.17 -5.82
CA ILE A 199 3.28 12.86 -4.84
C ILE A 199 2.74 14.17 -5.44
N LEU A 200 3.58 14.97 -6.09
CA LEU A 200 3.14 16.22 -6.76
C LEU A 200 2.08 15.93 -7.83
N THR A 201 2.30 14.90 -8.64
CA THR A 201 1.33 14.47 -9.66
C THR A 201 0.01 14.06 -9.00
N LEU A 202 0.05 13.27 -7.93
CA LEU A 202 -1.16 12.87 -7.21
C LEU A 202 -1.88 14.07 -6.58
N LYS A 203 -1.14 15.03 -6.00
CA LYS A 203 -1.73 16.27 -5.46
C LYS A 203 -2.44 17.07 -6.55
N SER A 204 -1.84 17.20 -7.72
CA SER A 204 -2.44 17.87 -8.90
C SER A 204 -3.71 17.15 -9.35
N LEU A 205 -3.65 15.82 -9.46
CA LEU A 205 -4.81 14.98 -9.75
C LEU A 205 -5.93 15.20 -8.73
N VAL A 206 -5.65 15.19 -7.44
CA VAL A 206 -6.67 15.42 -6.40
C VAL A 206 -7.26 16.82 -6.49
N HIS A 207 -6.44 17.86 -6.71
CA HIS A 207 -6.92 19.24 -6.84
C HIS A 207 -7.80 19.48 -8.06
N ALA A 208 -7.53 18.78 -9.16
CA ALA A 208 -8.33 18.87 -10.39
C ALA A 208 -9.77 18.35 -10.21
N ARG A 209 -10.09 17.67 -9.10
CA ARG A 209 -11.43 17.18 -8.78
C ARG A 209 -11.94 17.97 -7.57
N PRO A 210 -12.77 19.01 -7.78
CA PRO A 210 -13.34 19.72 -6.66
C PRO A 210 -14.16 18.76 -5.80
N ALA A 211 -14.32 19.08 -4.51
CA ALA A 211 -14.98 18.23 -3.52
C ALA A 211 -16.49 17.98 -3.77
N HIS A 212 -17.01 18.34 -4.94
CA HIS A 212 -18.42 18.31 -5.29
C HIS A 212 -18.88 16.91 -5.69
N LEU A 213 -19.61 16.30 -4.77
CA LEU A 213 -20.79 15.42 -4.88
C LEU A 213 -20.77 14.51 -3.64
N GLN A 214 -21.08 15.11 -2.49
CA GLN A 214 -21.65 14.41 -1.34
C GLN A 214 -23.15 14.72 -1.34
#